data_AF-A0A3D6CAQ6-F1
#
_entry.id   AF-A0A3D6CAQ6-F1
#
_cell.length_a   1.000
_cell.length_b   1.000
_cell.length_c   1.000
_cell.angle_alpha   90.00
_cell.angle_beta   90.00
_cell.angle_gamma   90.00
#
_symmetry.space_group_name_H-M   'P 1'
#
loop_
_entity.id
_entity.type
_entity.pdbx_description
1 polymer ?
#
loop_
_entity_poly.entity_id
_entity_poly.type
_entity_poly.pdbx_seq_one_letter_code
_entity_poly.pdbx_strand_id
1 'polypeptide(L)'
;MKRFGNHLTHTETRMDTHHLAFMRLHLLIIMIKARLEGYPVGKFRKKAVLDNAAELHRQTSDISFKIPGSRSVNHLFKERVKLLCVMAAAMISDDYPLGVHRRAAILDNIDSIVDTAFPHAKLDIFQDIFKAA
;
A
#
# COMPACT_ATOMS: atom_id res chain seq x y z
N MET A 1 16.39 -31.03 43.48
CA MET A 1 15.93 -31.20 42.08
C MET A 1 15.85 -29.82 41.43
N LYS A 2 16.72 -29.54 40.45
CA LYS A 2 16.76 -28.26 39.75
C LYS A 2 15.65 -28.24 38.70
N ARG A 3 14.69 -27.32 38.84
CA ARG A 3 13.66 -27.06 37.82
C ARG A 3 14.33 -26.32 36.67
N PHE A 4 14.54 -27.01 35.55
CA PHE A 4 14.88 -26.37 34.29
C PHE A 4 13.61 -25.66 33.79
N GLY A 5 13.54 -24.36 34.02
CA GLY A 5 12.57 -23.50 33.36
C GLY A 5 12.80 -23.60 31.86
N ASN A 6 11.77 -24.02 31.13
CA ASN A 6 11.75 -24.01 29.69
C ASN A 6 11.84 -22.54 29.26
N HIS A 7 13.01 -22.08 28.81
CA HIS A 7 13.11 -20.82 28.09
C HIS A 7 12.40 -21.01 26.76
N LEU A 8 11.07 -20.85 26.79
CA LEU A 8 10.30 -20.52 25.62
C LEU A 8 10.89 -19.21 25.11
N THR A 9 11.76 -19.31 24.12
CA THR A 9 12.09 -18.21 23.21
C THR A 9 10.81 -17.88 22.47
N HIS A 10 9.92 -17.16 23.13
CA HIS A 10 8.90 -16.38 22.47
C HIS A 10 9.66 -15.23 21.80
N THR A 11 10.33 -15.52 20.69
CA THR A 11 10.52 -14.50 19.66
C THR A 11 9.11 -14.18 19.18
N GLU A 12 8.41 -13.31 19.91
CA GLU A 12 7.40 -12.47 19.29
C GLU A 12 8.10 -11.89 18.07
N THR A 13 7.71 -12.36 16.88
CA THR A 13 8.23 -11.85 15.62
C THR A 13 7.73 -10.42 15.54
N ARG A 14 8.46 -9.49 16.14
CA ARG A 14 8.14 -8.07 16.14
C ARG A 14 8.12 -7.67 14.68
N MET A 15 6.91 -7.48 14.15
CA MET A 15 6.72 -7.20 12.73
C MET A 15 7.52 -5.93 12.41
N ASP A 16 8.52 -6.11 11.56
CA ASP A 16 9.39 -5.03 11.14
C ASP A 16 8.55 -3.90 10.52
N THR A 17 8.86 -2.66 10.89
CA THR A 17 8.10 -1.48 10.45
C THR A 17 8.11 -1.35 8.93
N HIS A 18 9.18 -1.80 8.28
CA HIS A 18 9.25 -1.86 6.81
C HIS A 18 8.27 -2.88 6.22
N HIS A 19 8.15 -4.08 6.82
CA HIS A 19 7.17 -5.07 6.37
C HIS A 19 5.74 -4.55 6.52
N LEU A 20 5.41 -3.90 7.63
CA LEU A 20 4.10 -3.28 7.82
C LEU A 20 3.83 -2.21 6.76
N ALA A 21 4.81 -1.34 6.47
CA ALA A 21 4.66 -0.31 5.44
C ALA A 21 4.43 -0.92 4.04
N PHE A 22 5.09 -2.04 3.74
CA PHE A 22 4.88 -2.77 2.47
C PHE A 22 3.50 -3.40 2.37
N MET A 23 2.98 -3.97 3.47
CA MET A 23 1.60 -4.46 3.51
C MET A 23 0.59 -3.32 3.30
N ARG A 24 0.83 -2.15 3.89
CA ARG A 24 0.01 -0.95 3.69
C ARG A 24 0.06 -0.44 2.26
N LEU A 25 1.24 -0.44 1.64
CA LEU A 25 1.43 -0.08 0.24
C LEU A 25 0.65 -1.02 -0.68
N HIS A 26 0.78 -2.33 -0.47
CA HIS A 26 0.03 -3.34 -1.22
C HIS A 26 -1.49 -3.09 -1.08
N LEU A 27 -1.99 -2.96 0.16
CA LEU A 27 -3.42 -2.71 0.39
C LEU A 27 -3.89 -1.41 -0.28
N LEU A 28 -3.07 -0.34 -0.23
CA LEU A 28 -3.39 0.93 -0.89
C LEU A 28 -3.52 0.76 -2.41
N ILE A 29 -2.58 0.04 -3.04
CA ILE A 29 -2.62 -0.26 -4.48
C ILE A 29 -3.93 -0.97 -4.85
N ILE A 30 -4.31 -2.00 -4.11
CA ILE A 30 -5.54 -2.77 -4.38
C ILE A 30 -6.78 -1.89 -4.22
N MET A 31 -6.87 -1.09 -3.16
CA MET A 31 -8.00 -0.18 -2.96
C MET A 31 -8.11 0.87 -4.08
N ILE A 32 -6.97 1.38 -4.56
CA ILE A 32 -6.95 2.34 -5.66
C ILE A 32 -7.40 1.69 -6.97
N LYS A 33 -6.79 0.54 -7.34
CA LYS A 33 -7.20 -0.21 -8.53
C LYS A 33 -8.70 -0.49 -8.51
N ALA A 34 -9.26 -0.89 -7.36
CA ALA A 34 -10.69 -1.20 -7.24
C ALA A 34 -11.55 0.04 -7.50
N ARG A 35 -11.15 1.20 -6.97
CA ARG A 35 -11.82 2.48 -7.28
C ARG A 35 -11.73 2.83 -8.76
N LEU A 36 -10.56 2.63 -9.39
CA LEU A 36 -10.40 2.87 -10.82
C LEU A 36 -11.30 1.95 -11.65
N GLU A 37 -11.54 0.71 -11.23
CA GLU A 37 -12.48 -0.23 -11.86
C GLU A 37 -13.96 0.08 -11.57
N GLY A 38 -14.25 1.16 -10.82
CA GLY A 38 -15.62 1.61 -10.55
C GLY A 38 -16.22 1.06 -9.26
N TYR A 39 -15.43 0.38 -8.43
CA TYR A 39 -15.90 -0.13 -7.15
C TYR A 39 -16.38 1.03 -6.24
N PRO A 40 -17.56 0.91 -5.61
CA PRO A 40 -18.12 1.99 -4.81
C PRO A 40 -17.31 2.22 -3.55
N VAL A 41 -17.03 3.49 -3.25
CA VAL A 41 -16.31 3.92 -2.06
C VAL A 41 -17.32 4.48 -1.07
N GLY A 42 -17.91 3.61 -0.26
CA GLY A 42 -18.74 4.03 0.86
C GLY A 42 -17.92 4.71 1.97
N LYS A 43 -18.60 5.35 2.93
CA LYS A 43 -18.00 6.12 4.04
C LYS A 43 -16.85 5.38 4.75
N PHE A 44 -17.01 4.09 5.03
CA PHE A 44 -15.98 3.29 5.70
C PHE A 44 -14.76 3.02 4.82
N ARG A 45 -14.98 2.74 3.52
CA ARG A 45 -13.88 2.53 2.56
C ARG A 45 -13.11 3.82 2.31
N LYS A 46 -13.83 4.95 2.22
CA LYS A 46 -13.23 6.30 2.15
C LYS A 46 -12.28 6.53 3.32
N LYS A 47 -12.76 6.30 4.55
CA LYS A 47 -11.94 6.42 5.75
C LYS A 47 -10.73 5.46 5.74
N ALA A 48 -10.95 4.20 5.37
CA ALA A 48 -9.88 3.20 5.33
C ALA A 48 -8.76 3.57 4.34
N VAL A 49 -9.11 4.08 3.15
CA VAL A 49 -8.12 4.55 2.18
C VAL A 49 -7.34 5.73 2.73
N LEU A 50 -8.02 6.72 3.30
CA LEU A 50 -7.39 7.92 3.87
C LEU A 50 -6.45 7.59 5.03
N ASP A 51 -6.92 6.80 6.00
CA ASP A 51 -6.13 6.41 7.17
C ASP A 51 -4.90 5.58 6.75
N ASN A 52 -5.07 4.66 5.77
CA ASN A 52 -3.95 3.86 5.26
C ASN A 52 -2.94 4.69 4.47
N ALA A 53 -3.40 5.61 3.62
CA ALA A 53 -2.54 6.51 2.85
C ALA A 53 -1.75 7.46 3.76
N ALA A 54 -2.38 8.02 4.80
CA ALA A 54 -1.74 8.90 5.76
C ALA A 54 -0.63 8.17 6.55
N GLU A 55 -0.93 6.97 7.04
CA GLU A 55 0.04 6.14 7.76
C GLU A 55 1.23 5.77 6.87
N LEU A 56 0.96 5.29 5.64
CA LEU A 56 2.01 4.93 4.70
C LEU A 56 2.86 6.15 4.30
N HIS A 57 2.26 7.32 4.11
CA HIS A 57 2.98 8.55 3.80
C HIS A 57 3.94 8.93 4.95
N ARG A 58 3.48 8.81 6.20
CA ARG A 58 4.31 9.05 7.39
C ARG A 58 5.49 8.08 7.45
N GLN A 59 5.24 6.78 7.23
CA GLN A 59 6.26 5.74 7.24
C GLN A 59 7.29 5.91 6.11
N THR A 60 6.84 6.32 4.92
CA THR A 60 7.70 6.53 3.73
C THR A 60 8.56 7.79 3.86
N SER A 61 8.15 8.73 4.71
CA SER A 61 8.92 9.95 4.99
C SER A 61 10.14 9.70 5.87
N ASP A 62 10.21 8.55 6.56
CA ASP A 62 11.40 8.11 7.29
C ASP A 62 12.57 7.90 6.31
N ILE A 63 13.76 8.45 6.62
CA ILE A 63 14.95 8.33 5.79
C ILE A 63 15.36 6.86 5.56
N SER A 64 15.09 5.99 6.52
CA SER A 64 15.43 4.56 6.49
C SER A 64 14.50 3.72 5.62
N PHE A 65 13.37 4.26 5.15
CA PHE A 65 12.43 3.53 4.32
C PHE A 65 13.11 3.00 3.05
N LYS A 66 13.13 1.68 2.92
CA LYS A 66 13.73 0.94 1.83
C LYS A 66 12.86 -0.25 1.48
N ILE A 67 13.06 -0.77 0.28
CA ILE A 67 12.40 -2.00 -0.17
C ILE A 67 12.96 -3.17 0.66
N PRO A 68 12.12 -4.08 1.20
CA PRO A 68 12.58 -5.29 1.87
C PRO A 68 13.60 -6.04 1.01
N GLY A 69 14.72 -6.42 1.62
CA GLY A 69 15.83 -7.07 0.91
C GLY A 69 16.74 -6.13 0.11
N SER A 70 16.36 -4.86 -0.10
CA SER A 70 17.25 -3.87 -0.73
C SER A 70 18.33 -3.40 0.24
N ARG A 71 19.54 -3.22 -0.29
CA ARG A 71 20.69 -2.64 0.44
C ARG A 71 20.72 -1.11 0.38
N SER A 72 20.02 -0.49 -0.57
CA SER A 72 20.00 0.96 -0.77
C SER A 72 18.59 1.55 -0.68
N VAL A 73 18.54 2.82 -0.28
CA VAL A 73 17.34 3.64 -0.37
C VAL A 73 17.14 4.04 -1.82
N ASN A 74 15.94 3.77 -2.36
CA ASN A 74 15.54 4.23 -3.69
C ASN A 74 14.69 5.49 -3.52
N HIS A 75 15.28 6.67 -3.73
CA HIS A 75 14.60 7.95 -3.57
C HIS A 75 13.42 8.10 -4.54
N LEU A 76 13.57 7.66 -5.80
CA LEU A 76 12.49 7.72 -6.77
C LEU A 76 11.30 6.87 -6.32
N PHE A 77 11.54 5.65 -5.85
CA PHE A 77 10.50 4.78 -5.30
C PHE A 77 9.76 5.45 -4.14
N LYS A 78 10.48 6.10 -3.21
CA LYS A 78 9.86 6.83 -2.08
C LYS A 78 8.93 7.94 -2.56
N GLU A 79 9.39 8.74 -3.52
CA GLU A 79 8.58 9.83 -4.07
C GLU A 79 7.36 9.31 -4.83
N ARG A 80 7.49 8.18 -5.56
CA ARG A 80 6.36 7.50 -6.21
C ARG A 80 5.32 7.01 -5.20
N VAL A 81 5.75 6.42 -4.10
CA VAL A 81 4.86 5.98 -3.00
C VAL A 81 4.18 7.17 -2.33
N LYS A 82 4.90 8.26 -2.04
CA LYS A 82 4.29 9.49 -1.49
C LYS A 82 3.26 10.09 -2.44
N LEU A 83 3.59 10.17 -3.72
CA LEU A 83 2.66 10.62 -4.76
C LEU A 83 1.41 9.75 -4.81
N LEU A 84 1.55 8.42 -4.69
CA LEU A 84 0.42 7.50 -4.63
C LEU A 84 -0.49 7.80 -3.43
N CYS A 85 0.07 8.07 -2.25
CA CYS A 85 -0.72 8.45 -1.07
C CYS A 85 -1.54 9.72 -1.31
N VAL A 86 -0.94 10.74 -1.94
CA VAL A 86 -1.63 11.99 -2.28
C VAL A 86 -2.72 11.78 -3.33
N MET A 87 -2.41 11.01 -4.38
CA MET A 87 -3.39 10.64 -5.42
C MET A 87 -4.57 9.86 -4.83
N ALA A 88 -4.31 8.93 -3.90
CA ALA A 88 -5.35 8.19 -3.22
C ALA A 88 -6.29 9.10 -2.43
N ALA A 89 -5.73 10.04 -1.65
CA ALA A 89 -6.52 10.99 -0.89
C ALA A 89 -7.38 11.88 -1.81
N ALA A 90 -6.81 12.33 -2.91
CA ALA A 90 -7.51 13.16 -3.88
C ALA A 90 -8.66 12.41 -4.57
N MET A 91 -8.41 11.19 -5.08
CA MET A 91 -9.41 10.36 -5.78
C MET A 91 -10.65 10.00 -4.95
N ILE A 92 -10.49 9.94 -3.63
CA ILE A 92 -11.55 9.58 -2.69
C ILE A 92 -12.36 10.83 -2.28
N SER A 93 -11.87 12.03 -2.61
CA SER A 93 -12.66 13.26 -2.52
C SER A 93 -13.79 13.26 -3.54
N ASP A 94 -14.96 13.73 -3.15
CA ASP A 94 -16.16 13.70 -3.98
C ASP A 94 -16.06 14.68 -5.18
N ASP A 95 -15.22 15.71 -5.05
CA ASP A 95 -15.02 16.76 -6.04
C ASP A 95 -13.81 16.54 -6.96
N TYR A 96 -13.15 15.38 -6.89
CA TYR A 96 -11.95 15.14 -7.71
C TYR A 96 -12.32 14.62 -9.10
N PRO A 97 -12.10 15.39 -10.18
CA PRO A 97 -12.48 14.95 -11.52
C PRO A 97 -11.52 13.87 -12.01
N LEU A 98 -11.95 12.62 -11.91
CA LEU A 98 -11.16 11.43 -12.24
C LEU A 98 -11.21 11.11 -13.75
N GLY A 99 -10.83 12.08 -14.58
CA GLY A 99 -10.79 11.95 -16.03
C GLY A 99 -9.73 10.96 -16.53
N VAL A 100 -9.81 10.61 -17.83
CA VAL A 100 -8.96 9.59 -18.47
C VAL A 100 -7.46 9.79 -18.25
N HIS A 101 -6.96 11.03 -18.35
CA HIS A 101 -5.54 11.33 -18.16
C HIS A 101 -5.08 11.11 -16.71
N ARG A 102 -5.93 11.44 -15.73
CA ARG A 102 -5.58 11.23 -14.32
C ARG A 102 -5.60 9.75 -13.95
N ARG A 103 -6.58 9.02 -14.49
CA ARG A 103 -6.64 7.55 -14.36
C ARG A 103 -5.35 6.92 -14.91
N ALA A 104 -4.92 7.30 -16.11
CA ALA A 104 -3.67 6.83 -16.70
C ALA A 104 -2.46 7.17 -15.82
N ALA A 105 -2.32 8.42 -15.38
CA ALA A 105 -1.21 8.83 -14.53
C ALA A 105 -1.14 8.08 -13.18
N ILE A 106 -2.29 7.74 -12.59
CA ILE A 106 -2.35 6.93 -11.37
C ILE A 106 -1.90 5.49 -11.65
N LEU A 107 -2.37 4.90 -12.76
CA LEU A 107 -1.98 3.55 -13.16
C LEU A 107 -0.48 3.46 -13.47
N ASP A 108 0.07 4.41 -14.25
CA ASP A 108 1.50 4.47 -14.55
C ASP A 108 2.36 4.55 -13.27
N ASN A 109 1.90 5.31 -12.28
CA ASN A 109 2.56 5.40 -10.98
C ASN A 109 2.49 4.09 -10.19
N ILE A 110 1.34 3.41 -10.23
CA ILE A 110 1.16 2.08 -9.62
C ILE A 110 2.08 1.07 -10.28
N ASP A 111 2.12 1.01 -11.61
CA ASP A 111 2.91 0.04 -12.35
C ASP A 111 4.41 0.21 -12.02
N SER A 112 4.90 1.46 -12.02
CA SER A 112 6.27 1.75 -11.60
C SER A 112 6.59 1.30 -10.17
N ILE A 113 5.64 1.45 -9.23
CA ILE A 113 5.78 0.97 -7.85
C ILE A 113 5.78 -0.55 -7.80
N VAL A 114 4.86 -1.20 -8.53
CA VAL A 114 4.71 -2.66 -8.55
C VAL A 114 5.94 -3.33 -9.14
N ASP A 115 6.44 -2.84 -10.27
CA ASP A 115 7.67 -3.35 -10.89
C ASP A 115 8.87 -3.26 -9.94
N THR A 116 8.90 -2.22 -9.11
CA THR A 116 10.00 -1.98 -8.18
C THR A 116 9.89 -2.79 -6.88
N ALA A 117 8.70 -2.86 -6.28
CA ALA A 117 8.47 -3.40 -4.94
C ALA A 117 7.89 -4.82 -4.92
N PHE A 118 7.25 -5.24 -6.00
CA PHE A 118 6.48 -6.47 -6.09
C PHE A 118 6.70 -7.19 -7.44
N PRO A 119 7.95 -7.37 -7.91
CA PRO A 119 8.25 -7.86 -9.27
C PRO A 119 7.75 -9.28 -9.57
N HIS A 120 7.38 -10.04 -8.54
CA HIS A 120 6.86 -11.40 -8.65
C HIS A 120 5.39 -11.53 -8.20
N ALA A 121 4.76 -10.44 -7.78
CA ALA A 121 3.37 -10.47 -7.33
C ALA A 121 2.44 -9.99 -8.44
N LYS A 122 1.40 -10.78 -8.73
CA LYS A 122 0.27 -10.31 -9.50
C LYS A 122 -0.70 -9.61 -8.57
N LEU A 123 -0.70 -8.27 -8.60
CA LEU A 123 -1.64 -7.45 -7.84
C LEU A 123 -2.93 -7.22 -8.64
N ASP A 124 -3.52 -8.32 -9.08
CA ASP A 124 -4.78 -8.32 -9.84
C ASP A 124 -5.94 -8.29 -8.86
N ILE A 125 -7.02 -7.59 -9.22
CA ILE A 125 -8.25 -7.64 -8.45
C ILE A 125 -9.01 -8.88 -8.89
N PHE A 126 -9.58 -9.61 -7.94
CA PHE A 126 -10.39 -10.79 -8.22
C PHE A 126 -11.63 -10.41 -9.04
N GLN A 127 -11.53 -10.59 -10.37
CA GLN A 127 -12.59 -10.27 -11.34
C GLN A 127 -13.90 -11.04 -11.07
N ASP A 128 -13.83 -12.17 -10.37
CA ASP A 128 -14.99 -13.00 -10.04
C ASP A 128 -15.85 -12.45 -8.90
N ILE A 129 -15.30 -11.60 -8.02
CA ILE A 129 -16.08 -10.98 -6.93
C ILE A 129 -17.05 -9.91 -7.48
N PHE A 130 -16.79 -9.39 -8.69
CA PHE A 130 -17.59 -8.31 -9.30
C PHE A 130 -18.93 -8.77 -9.90
N LYS A 131 -19.19 -10.08 -9.99
CA LYS A 131 -20.45 -10.62 -10.54
C LYS A 131 -21.59 -10.72 -9.52
N ALA A 132 -21.32 -10.45 -8.23
CA ALA A 132 -22.23 -10.74 -7.13
C ALA A 132 -22.81 -9.50 -6.43
N ALA A 133 -22.62 -8.29 -6.96
CA ALA A 133 -23.10 -7.04 -6.37
C ALA A 133 -24.11 -6.33 -7.27
#